data_AF-A0AA88HSB9-F1
#
_entry.id   AF-A0AA88HSB9-F1
#
_cell.length_a   1.000
_cell.length_b   1.000
_cell.length_c   1.000
_cell.angle_alpha   90.00
_cell.angle_beta   90.00
_cell.angle_gamma   90.00
#
_symmetry.space_group_name_H-M   'P 1'
#
loop_
_entity.id
_entity.type
_entity.pdbx_description
1 polymer ?
#
loop_
_entity_poly.entity_id
_entity_poly.type
_entity_poly.pdbx_seq_one_letter_code
_entity_poly.pdbx_strand_id
1 'polypeptide(L)'
;MASEKDVLDTSTGKPLVAADQNGQNAVEDFVDPWNVHTSSMKGVDYDKLINKFGCSAIDDSLIERFKRVANVEEVHPLLRRGVFFSHRDLHVILDCVEKGQKFYLYTGHCPSSDAMHLGHLIPFLFTKWLQEVFDAPLIIQIADDEGYFCNDLSLEKVKEMAVENIKDIIAMDFHQDKTFIFRNLEYMGQSIGFQETLARIKKQDTFHKNRSHFGFSDSDCMAKLLFPYNQAVPSFSSAFPHIFKGKTDVPCLIPCGIDQDLYFRMARDVAPQIKFLKPSLMHSKLFPALQGAKAKMSASDPNSAIFLTDTEKQIKKKINKYAYSGGRDTVKEHQEKGGDCSVDIPFQYLTYFEENDEQLEKIRQLKLPPGYLCFAGDDTEQQFFDHLKCQEEFNHISRFTCKNSNF
;
A
#
# COMPACT_ATOMS: atom_id res chain seq x y z
N MET A 1 -20.22 -36.59 6.60
CA MET A 1 -20.92 -36.00 5.45
C MET A 1 -21.76 -34.83 5.94
N ALA A 2 -21.18 -33.64 5.91
CA ALA A 2 -21.88 -32.36 5.88
C ALA A 2 -20.92 -31.44 5.11
N SER A 3 -21.33 -30.97 3.95
CA SER A 3 -20.51 -30.21 3.03
C SER A 3 -20.41 -28.76 3.48
N GLU A 4 -19.20 -28.30 3.77
CA GLU A 4 -18.82 -26.88 3.87
C GLU A 4 -18.94 -26.23 2.49
N LYS A 5 -20.15 -25.80 2.14
CA LYS A 5 -20.43 -24.85 1.07
C LYS A 5 -21.54 -23.97 1.59
N ASP A 6 -21.21 -22.70 1.85
CA ASP A 6 -22.07 -21.51 1.78
C ASP A 6 -21.41 -20.40 2.64
N VAL A 7 -20.46 -19.68 2.03
CA VAL A 7 -19.66 -18.62 2.70
C VAL A 7 -20.01 -17.22 2.18
N LEU A 8 -20.99 -17.05 1.28
CA LEU A 8 -21.26 -15.74 0.64
C LEU A 8 -22.76 -15.48 0.41
N ASP A 9 -23.24 -14.30 0.84
CA ASP A 9 -24.34 -13.59 0.16
C ASP A 9 -23.72 -12.55 -0.78
N THR A 10 -23.70 -12.89 -2.07
CA THR A 10 -23.05 -12.10 -3.12
C THR A 10 -23.84 -10.88 -3.58
N SER A 11 -24.92 -10.50 -2.88
CA SER A 11 -25.77 -9.37 -3.29
C SER A 11 -25.49 -8.06 -2.54
N THR A 12 -24.83 -8.10 -1.37
CA THR A 12 -24.74 -6.93 -0.47
C THR A 12 -23.34 -6.58 0.03
N GLY A 13 -22.32 -7.42 -0.23
CA GLY A 13 -20.96 -7.19 0.30
C GLY A 13 -20.87 -7.19 1.83
N LYS A 14 -21.89 -7.70 2.54
CA LYS A 14 -21.88 -7.81 3.99
C LYS A 14 -21.35 -9.19 4.43
N PRO A 15 -20.52 -9.26 5.49
CA PRO A 15 -20.09 -10.54 6.04
C PRO A 15 -21.29 -11.31 6.61
N LEU A 16 -21.37 -12.60 6.29
CA LEU A 16 -22.25 -13.53 7.02
C LEU A 16 -21.68 -13.72 8.43
N VAL A 17 -22.57 -13.60 9.40
CA VAL A 17 -22.28 -13.72 10.83
C VAL A 17 -22.02 -15.18 11.17
N ALA A 18 -20.80 -15.53 11.57
CA ALA A 18 -20.53 -16.82 12.20
C ALA A 18 -20.97 -16.77 13.67
N ALA A 19 -21.83 -17.70 14.08
CA ALA A 19 -22.26 -17.83 15.47
C ALA A 19 -21.17 -18.56 16.27
N ASP A 20 -20.54 -17.86 17.21
CA ASP A 20 -19.70 -18.50 18.23
C ASP A 20 -20.58 -19.13 19.33
N GLN A 21 -20.06 -20.14 20.03
CA GLN A 21 -20.78 -20.94 21.05
C GLN A 21 -21.26 -20.13 22.27
N ASN A 22 -21.04 -18.81 22.30
CA ASN A 22 -21.46 -17.88 23.34
C ASN A 22 -22.40 -16.75 22.85
N GLY A 23 -22.93 -16.81 21.63
CA GLY A 23 -23.99 -15.89 21.17
C GLY A 23 -23.57 -14.41 21.05
N GLN A 24 -22.27 -14.12 20.97
CA GLN A 24 -21.75 -12.82 20.56
C GLN A 24 -21.22 -12.93 19.13
N ASN A 25 -21.88 -12.22 18.21
CA ASN A 25 -21.48 -12.14 16.80
C ASN A 25 -20.19 -11.32 16.67
N ALA A 26 -19.03 -11.97 16.72
CA ALA A 26 -17.76 -11.34 16.39
C ALA A 26 -17.64 -11.24 14.86
N VAL A 27 -17.79 -10.03 14.30
CA VAL A 27 -17.54 -9.78 12.88
C VAL A 27 -16.03 -9.86 12.64
N GLU A 28 -15.60 -10.89 11.91
CA GLU A 28 -14.20 -11.05 11.50
C GLU A 28 -13.73 -9.93 10.57
N ASP A 29 -12.43 -9.64 10.62
CA ASP A 29 -11.81 -8.66 9.72
C ASP A 29 -11.82 -9.15 8.27
N PHE A 30 -12.25 -8.25 7.38
CA PHE A 30 -12.29 -8.47 5.95
C PHE A 30 -11.30 -7.53 5.25
N VAL A 31 -10.42 -8.09 4.44
CA VAL A 31 -9.37 -7.37 3.71
C VAL A 31 -9.27 -7.97 2.31
N ASP A 32 -9.54 -7.16 1.30
CA ASP A 32 -9.29 -7.44 -0.12
C ASP A 32 -8.81 -6.13 -0.82
N PRO A 33 -8.40 -6.17 -2.10
CA PRO A 33 -7.91 -4.98 -2.82
C PRO A 33 -8.87 -3.77 -2.79
N TRP A 34 -10.17 -4.03 -2.74
CA TRP A 34 -11.22 -3.01 -2.85
C TRP A 34 -11.83 -2.62 -1.50
N ASN A 35 -11.91 -3.53 -0.54
CA ASN A 35 -12.68 -3.39 0.69
C ASN A 35 -11.87 -3.79 1.93
N VAL A 36 -11.99 -2.97 2.97
CA VAL A 36 -11.43 -3.25 4.29
C VAL A 36 -12.48 -2.92 5.33
N HIS A 37 -12.84 -3.92 6.13
CA HIS A 37 -13.82 -3.76 7.21
C HIS A 37 -13.34 -4.46 8.47
N THR A 38 -13.35 -3.72 9.58
CA THR A 38 -13.12 -4.25 10.92
C THR A 38 -14.13 -3.66 11.90
N SER A 39 -14.53 -4.46 12.88
CA SER A 39 -15.37 -4.02 14.00
C SER A 39 -14.56 -3.31 15.10
N SER A 40 -13.23 -3.49 15.10
CA SER A 40 -12.31 -2.98 16.11
C SER A 40 -11.98 -1.50 15.92
N MET A 41 -12.05 -0.72 17.00
CA MET A 41 -11.56 0.68 17.00
C MET A 41 -10.03 0.78 16.85
N LYS A 42 -9.30 -0.29 17.19
CA LYS A 42 -7.84 -0.37 17.03
C LYS A 42 -7.41 -0.74 15.61
N GLY A 43 -8.38 -0.95 14.71
CA GLY A 43 -8.13 -1.42 13.36
C GLY A 43 -7.98 -2.93 13.27
N VAL A 44 -7.49 -3.36 12.10
CA VAL A 44 -7.33 -4.77 11.71
C VAL A 44 -6.34 -5.51 12.62
N ASP A 45 -6.68 -6.74 12.99
CA ASP A 45 -5.79 -7.67 13.67
C ASP A 45 -4.81 -8.30 12.67
N TYR A 46 -3.66 -7.63 12.51
CA TYR A 46 -2.65 -8.02 11.53
C TYR A 46 -1.99 -9.37 11.82
N ASP A 47 -1.93 -9.81 13.08
CA ASP A 47 -1.38 -11.13 13.45
C ASP A 47 -2.31 -12.26 13.01
N LYS A 48 -3.63 -12.07 13.16
CA LYS A 48 -4.62 -12.99 12.57
C LYS A 48 -4.58 -12.95 11.06
N LEU A 49 -4.37 -11.78 10.47
CA LEU A 49 -4.29 -11.63 9.01
C LEU A 49 -3.11 -12.40 8.42
N ILE A 50 -1.95 -12.44 9.11
CA ILE A 50 -0.80 -13.27 8.70
C ILE A 50 -1.20 -14.72 8.53
N ASN A 51 -1.90 -15.27 9.53
CA ASN A 51 -2.35 -16.67 9.52
C ASN A 51 -3.40 -16.91 8.43
N LYS A 52 -4.38 -16.00 8.29
CA LYS A 52 -5.44 -16.09 7.28
C LYS A 52 -4.89 -16.08 5.86
N PHE A 53 -3.88 -15.24 5.60
CA PHE A 53 -3.30 -15.10 4.26
C PHE A 53 -2.17 -16.10 4.04
N GLY A 54 -1.65 -16.72 5.09
CA GLY A 54 -0.53 -17.65 5.04
C GLY A 54 0.77 -16.97 4.62
N CYS A 55 0.98 -15.71 5.02
CA CYS A 55 2.27 -15.03 4.91
C CYS A 55 3.11 -15.25 6.19
N SER A 56 4.31 -14.67 6.25
CA SER A 56 5.22 -14.79 7.39
C SER A 56 5.39 -13.44 8.08
N ALA A 57 5.49 -13.42 9.40
CA ALA A 57 5.80 -12.19 10.15
C ALA A 57 7.24 -11.73 9.85
N ILE A 58 7.46 -10.41 9.85
CA ILE A 58 8.80 -9.84 9.91
C ILE A 58 9.17 -9.70 11.38
N ASP A 59 10.00 -10.63 11.87
CA ASP A 59 10.48 -10.64 13.25
C ASP A 59 11.80 -9.87 13.43
N ASP A 60 12.21 -9.66 14.68
CA ASP A 60 13.43 -8.94 15.03
C ASP A 60 14.68 -9.59 14.42
N SER A 61 14.71 -10.93 14.33
CA SER A 61 15.81 -11.67 13.71
C SER A 61 15.94 -11.36 12.21
N LEU A 62 14.81 -11.27 11.51
CA LEU A 62 14.79 -10.88 10.11
C LEU A 62 15.14 -9.40 9.92
N ILE A 63 14.71 -8.51 10.82
CA ILE A 63 15.11 -7.10 10.80
C ILE A 63 16.63 -6.96 10.98
N GLU A 64 17.22 -7.65 11.95
CA GLU A 64 18.67 -7.65 12.16
C GLU A 64 19.44 -8.22 10.97
N ARG A 65 18.93 -9.30 10.36
CA ARG A 65 19.51 -9.82 9.12
C ARG A 65 19.40 -8.79 7.99
N PHE A 66 18.23 -8.17 7.82
CA PHE A 66 18.00 -7.16 6.80
C PHE A 66 19.00 -6.01 6.97
N LYS A 67 19.11 -5.45 8.18
CA LYS A 67 20.04 -4.38 8.54
C LYS A 67 21.48 -4.68 8.11
N ARG A 68 21.96 -5.88 8.43
CA ARG A 68 23.29 -6.37 8.05
C ARG A 68 23.47 -6.52 6.54
N VAL A 69 22.49 -7.10 5.84
CA VAL A 69 22.56 -7.36 4.39
C VAL A 69 22.46 -6.06 3.58
N ALA A 70 21.60 -5.15 4.02
CA ALA A 70 21.45 -3.79 3.50
C ALA A 70 22.66 -2.89 3.81
N ASN A 71 23.51 -3.28 4.78
CA ASN A 71 24.64 -2.49 5.26
C ASN A 71 24.25 -1.06 5.65
N VAL A 72 23.19 -0.95 6.45
CA VAL A 72 22.68 0.33 6.99
C VAL A 72 22.89 0.40 8.50
N GLU A 73 23.13 1.59 9.02
CA GLU A 73 23.25 1.81 10.47
C GLU A 73 21.91 1.58 11.19
N GLU A 74 20.79 1.86 10.53
CA GLU A 74 19.45 1.64 11.06
C GLU A 74 18.47 1.37 9.92
N VAL A 75 17.46 0.53 10.17
CA VAL A 75 16.43 0.25 9.17
C VAL A 75 15.39 1.36 9.12
N HIS A 76 14.65 1.42 8.00
CA HIS A 76 13.59 2.41 7.81
C HIS A 76 12.58 2.42 8.98
N PRO A 77 12.07 3.59 9.42
CA PRO A 77 11.05 3.70 10.47
C PRO A 77 9.85 2.76 10.25
N LEU A 78 9.38 2.67 9.00
CA LEU A 78 8.26 1.79 8.63
C LEU A 78 8.57 0.29 8.83
N LEU A 79 9.83 -0.13 8.84
CA LEU A 79 10.21 -1.51 9.14
C LEU A 79 10.34 -1.74 10.65
N ARG A 80 11.14 -0.92 11.36
CA ARG A 80 11.36 -1.08 12.81
C ARG A 80 10.11 -0.85 13.67
N ARG A 81 9.14 -0.06 13.18
CA ARG A 81 7.84 0.16 13.85
C ARG A 81 6.78 -0.86 13.44
N GLY A 82 7.14 -1.87 12.63
CA GLY A 82 6.22 -2.89 12.16
C GLY A 82 5.05 -2.32 11.35
N VAL A 83 5.28 -1.26 10.56
CA VAL A 83 4.33 -0.85 9.51
C VAL A 83 4.41 -1.84 8.37
N PHE A 84 5.61 -2.14 7.88
CA PHE A 84 5.89 -3.35 7.11
C PHE A 84 6.08 -4.51 8.07
N PHE A 85 5.06 -5.35 8.19
CA PHE A 85 4.92 -6.31 9.29
C PHE A 85 4.96 -7.77 8.85
N SER A 86 4.70 -8.05 7.56
CA SER A 86 4.72 -9.40 7.03
C SER A 86 5.41 -9.46 5.67
N HIS A 87 5.80 -10.66 5.27
CA HIS A 87 6.53 -10.91 4.03
C HIS A 87 6.17 -12.27 3.41
N ARG A 88 6.61 -12.46 2.16
CA ARG A 88 6.75 -13.78 1.52
C ARG A 88 8.12 -13.89 0.91
N ASP A 89 8.86 -14.94 1.27
CA ASP A 89 10.18 -15.27 0.71
C ASP A 89 11.22 -14.12 0.76
N LEU A 90 11.11 -13.16 1.68
CA LEU A 90 12.09 -12.09 1.84
C LEU A 90 13.52 -12.63 2.03
N HIS A 91 13.67 -13.77 2.71
CA HIS A 91 14.95 -14.46 2.83
C HIS A 91 15.59 -14.80 1.48
N VAL A 92 14.81 -15.07 0.42
CA VAL A 92 15.33 -15.35 -0.93
C VAL A 92 16.00 -14.10 -1.50
N ILE A 93 15.41 -12.93 -1.30
CA ILE A 93 16.02 -11.65 -1.73
C ILE A 93 17.31 -11.40 -0.95
N LEU A 94 17.29 -11.58 0.37
CA LEU A 94 18.48 -11.40 1.21
C LEU A 94 19.59 -12.38 0.83
N ASP A 95 19.26 -13.65 0.58
CA ASP A 95 20.20 -14.66 0.06
C ASP A 95 20.81 -14.23 -1.28
N CYS A 96 20.02 -13.62 -2.17
CA CYS A 96 20.50 -13.11 -3.45
C CYS A 96 21.51 -11.98 -3.25
N VAL A 97 21.19 -11.01 -2.38
CA VAL A 97 22.09 -9.88 -2.08
C VAL A 97 23.40 -10.37 -1.46
N GLU A 98 23.35 -11.29 -0.50
CA GLU A 98 24.54 -11.90 0.13
C GLU A 98 25.43 -12.63 -0.89
N LYS A 99 24.84 -13.19 -1.97
CA LYS A 99 25.55 -13.84 -3.08
C LYS A 99 26.00 -12.86 -4.19
N GLY A 100 25.77 -11.55 -4.03
CA GLY A 100 26.05 -10.54 -5.05
C GLY A 100 25.14 -10.63 -6.28
N GLN A 101 23.99 -11.28 -6.16
CA GLN A 101 22.99 -11.38 -7.21
C GLN A 101 22.05 -10.18 -7.19
N LYS A 102 21.68 -9.70 -8.38
CA LYS A 102 20.74 -8.58 -8.53
C LYS A 102 19.29 -9.07 -8.49
N PHE A 103 18.42 -8.23 -7.96
CA PHE A 103 16.97 -8.34 -8.03
C PHE A 103 16.38 -7.01 -8.51
N TYR A 104 15.07 -6.93 -8.72
CA TYR A 104 14.39 -5.67 -9.01
C TYR A 104 13.18 -5.47 -8.10
N LEU A 105 12.80 -4.22 -7.94
CA LEU A 105 11.62 -3.79 -7.22
C LEU A 105 10.44 -3.63 -8.19
N TYR A 106 9.26 -4.01 -7.74
CA TYR A 106 8.02 -3.73 -8.44
C TYR A 106 6.97 -3.24 -7.44
N THR A 107 6.34 -2.11 -7.74
CA THR A 107 5.13 -1.64 -7.06
C THR A 107 4.19 -1.01 -8.08
N GLY A 108 3.02 -0.55 -7.66
CA GLY A 108 2.07 0.04 -8.59
C GLY A 108 1.04 0.94 -7.92
N HIS A 109 0.30 1.64 -8.75
CA HIS A 109 -0.76 2.55 -8.36
C HIS A 109 -1.92 2.46 -9.34
N CYS A 110 -3.14 2.46 -8.81
CA CYS A 110 -4.36 2.53 -9.59
C CYS A 110 -4.88 3.97 -9.58
N PRO A 111 -4.90 4.69 -10.72
CA PRO A 111 -5.39 6.05 -10.78
C PRO A 111 -6.92 6.07 -10.56
N SER A 112 -7.32 6.41 -9.34
CA SER A 112 -8.73 6.44 -8.88
C SER A 112 -9.19 7.83 -8.40
N SER A 113 -8.27 8.79 -8.28
CA SER A 113 -8.57 10.22 -8.10
C SER A 113 -7.54 11.12 -8.79
N ASP A 114 -7.89 12.39 -8.97
CA ASP A 114 -7.00 13.40 -9.59
C ASP A 114 -5.69 13.60 -8.82
N ALA A 115 -5.67 13.35 -7.51
CA ALA A 115 -4.48 13.41 -6.67
C ALA A 115 -4.38 12.18 -5.78
N MET A 116 -3.15 11.77 -5.48
CA MET A 116 -2.88 10.78 -4.44
C MET A 116 -3.18 11.35 -3.03
N HIS A 117 -3.24 10.47 -2.03
CA HIS A 117 -3.38 10.83 -0.62
C HIS A 117 -2.28 10.19 0.22
N LEU A 118 -2.12 10.62 1.48
CA LEU A 118 -1.04 10.17 2.37
C LEU A 118 -0.90 8.64 2.47
N GLY A 119 -2.02 7.91 2.45
CA GLY A 119 -1.99 6.44 2.45
C GLY A 119 -1.28 5.82 1.25
N HIS A 120 -1.34 6.45 0.07
CA HIS A 120 -0.64 5.97 -1.12
C HIS A 120 0.87 6.17 -1.01
N LEU A 121 1.35 7.12 -0.19
CA LEU A 121 2.78 7.35 -0.04
C LEU A 121 3.50 6.21 0.68
N ILE A 122 2.82 5.45 1.54
CA ILE A 122 3.47 4.47 2.42
C ILE A 122 4.25 3.40 1.64
N PRO A 123 3.66 2.72 0.62
CA PRO A 123 4.42 1.79 -0.20
C PRO A 123 5.53 2.47 -1.00
N PHE A 124 5.30 3.68 -1.54
CA PHE A 124 6.28 4.36 -2.36
C PHE A 124 7.48 4.89 -1.57
N LEU A 125 7.28 5.47 -0.38
CA LEU A 125 8.36 5.92 0.51
C LEU A 125 9.28 4.76 0.87
N PHE A 126 8.70 3.62 1.23
CA PHE A 126 9.47 2.43 1.54
C PHE A 126 10.17 1.86 0.30
N THR A 127 9.51 1.88 -0.86
CA THR A 127 10.10 1.44 -2.12
C THR A 127 11.29 2.32 -2.54
N LYS A 128 11.21 3.64 -2.32
CA LYS A 128 12.31 4.58 -2.57
C LYS A 128 13.52 4.23 -1.71
N TRP A 129 13.30 4.05 -0.42
CA TRP A 129 14.37 3.64 0.50
C TRP A 129 14.98 2.28 0.10
N LEU A 130 14.16 1.29 -0.28
CA LEU A 130 14.67 0.01 -0.78
C LEU A 130 15.50 0.18 -2.06
N GLN A 131 15.09 1.09 -2.95
CA GLN A 131 15.82 1.39 -4.19
C GLN A 131 17.20 1.94 -3.89
N GLU A 132 17.30 2.89 -2.95
CA GLU A 132 18.55 3.53 -2.53
C GLU A 132 19.49 2.54 -1.85
N VAL A 133 18.97 1.76 -0.89
CA VAL A 133 19.76 0.82 -0.09
C VAL A 133 20.33 -0.33 -0.92
N PHE A 134 19.56 -0.86 -1.86
CA PHE A 134 19.98 -2.03 -2.66
C PHE A 134 20.46 -1.69 -4.06
N ASP A 135 20.44 -0.42 -4.45
CA ASP A 135 20.78 0.03 -5.79
C ASP A 135 19.98 -0.71 -6.90
N ALA A 136 18.71 -0.98 -6.62
CA ALA A 136 17.88 -1.88 -7.42
C ALA A 136 17.13 -1.14 -8.55
N PRO A 137 16.96 -1.75 -9.74
CA PRO A 137 15.99 -1.28 -10.72
C PRO A 137 14.57 -1.34 -10.15
N LEU A 138 13.75 -0.34 -10.47
CA LEU A 138 12.37 -0.20 -10.01
C LEU A 138 11.42 -0.13 -11.19
N ILE A 139 10.35 -0.93 -11.12
CA ILE A 139 9.23 -0.89 -12.04
C ILE A 139 8.00 -0.36 -11.29
N ILE A 140 7.35 0.66 -11.84
CA ILE A 140 6.10 1.20 -11.30
C ILE A 140 5.00 1.03 -12.34
N GLN A 141 4.00 0.21 -12.01
CA GLN A 141 2.81 0.02 -12.85
C GLN A 141 1.74 1.05 -12.52
N ILE A 142 1.23 1.74 -13.54
CA ILE A 142 0.05 2.59 -13.45
C ILE A 142 -1.12 1.84 -14.08
N ALA A 143 -2.00 1.30 -13.24
CA ALA A 143 -3.12 0.44 -13.62
C ALA A 143 -4.32 1.25 -14.14
N ASP A 144 -4.11 2.01 -15.23
CA ASP A 144 -5.14 2.83 -15.87
C ASP A 144 -6.26 1.99 -16.53
N ASP A 145 -6.01 0.72 -16.80
CA ASP A 145 -7.02 -0.26 -17.19
C ASP A 145 -7.93 -0.64 -16.01
N GLU A 146 -7.38 -0.94 -14.84
CA GLU A 146 -8.18 -1.20 -13.62
C GLU A 146 -9.03 0.01 -13.24
N GLY A 147 -8.43 1.20 -13.25
CA GLY A 147 -9.13 2.45 -12.97
C GLY A 147 -10.37 2.60 -13.85
N TYR A 148 -10.30 2.15 -15.10
CA TYR A 148 -11.43 2.11 -16.03
C TYR A 148 -12.39 0.93 -15.79
N PHE A 149 -11.90 -0.27 -15.47
CA PHE A 149 -12.75 -1.46 -15.32
C PHE A 149 -13.56 -1.47 -14.02
N CYS A 150 -13.03 -0.84 -12.97
CA CYS A 150 -13.58 -0.92 -11.62
C CYS A 150 -14.39 0.31 -11.22
N ASN A 151 -14.30 1.42 -11.98
CA ASN A 151 -14.99 2.68 -11.68
C ASN A 151 -15.87 3.14 -12.84
N ASP A 152 -16.87 3.96 -12.53
CA ASP A 152 -17.72 4.62 -13.54
C ASP A 152 -17.02 5.87 -14.09
N LEU A 153 -15.91 5.66 -14.80
CA LEU A 153 -15.06 6.72 -15.38
C LEU A 153 -14.88 6.50 -16.88
N SER A 154 -14.75 7.59 -17.64
CA SER A 154 -14.35 7.49 -19.05
C SER A 154 -12.87 7.14 -19.17
N LEU A 155 -12.49 6.47 -20.26
CA LEU A 155 -11.07 6.20 -20.55
C LEU A 155 -10.24 7.49 -20.51
N GLU A 156 -10.71 8.57 -21.14
CA GLU A 156 -9.97 9.84 -21.17
C GLU A 156 -9.75 10.41 -19.77
N LYS A 157 -10.76 10.33 -18.88
CA LYS A 157 -10.60 10.79 -17.49
C LYS A 157 -9.56 9.95 -16.73
N VAL A 158 -9.56 8.63 -16.90
CA VAL A 158 -8.55 7.77 -16.25
C VAL A 158 -7.15 8.06 -16.80
N LYS A 159 -7.00 8.36 -18.09
CA LYS A 159 -5.71 8.78 -18.67
C LYS A 159 -5.22 10.11 -18.08
N GLU A 160 -6.11 11.10 -17.96
CA GLU A 160 -5.80 12.38 -17.32
C GLU A 160 -5.32 12.17 -15.87
N MET A 161 -6.06 11.38 -15.09
CA MET A 161 -5.71 11.04 -13.71
C MET A 161 -4.39 10.27 -13.62
N ALA A 162 -4.14 9.33 -14.55
CA ALA A 162 -2.87 8.62 -14.63
C ALA A 162 -1.69 9.57 -14.82
N VAL A 163 -1.82 10.59 -15.69
CA VAL A 163 -0.78 11.59 -15.90
C VAL A 163 -0.52 12.41 -14.64
N GLU A 164 -1.56 12.87 -13.94
CA GLU A 164 -1.37 13.63 -12.69
C GLU A 164 -0.76 12.76 -11.58
N ASN A 165 -1.22 11.52 -11.41
CA ASN A 165 -0.67 10.61 -10.40
C ASN A 165 0.78 10.19 -10.73
N ILE A 166 1.16 10.12 -12.00
CA ILE A 166 2.57 9.93 -12.40
C ILE A 166 3.42 11.12 -11.94
N LYS A 167 2.92 12.36 -12.03
CA LYS A 167 3.64 13.54 -11.50
C LYS A 167 3.82 13.44 -9.99
N ASP A 168 2.78 13.03 -9.26
CA ASP A 168 2.87 12.77 -7.81
C ASP A 168 3.99 11.76 -7.51
N ILE A 169 4.06 10.65 -8.26
CA ILE A 169 5.11 9.63 -8.08
C ILE A 169 6.50 10.16 -8.44
N ILE A 170 6.64 10.90 -9.53
CA ILE A 170 7.92 11.50 -9.95
C ILE A 170 8.44 12.48 -8.90
N ALA A 171 7.55 13.27 -8.30
CA ALA A 171 7.91 14.25 -7.29
C ALA A 171 8.47 13.60 -6.00
N MET A 172 8.27 12.29 -5.79
CA MET A 172 8.94 11.53 -4.72
C MET A 172 10.44 11.33 -4.95
N ASP A 173 10.98 11.74 -6.11
CA ASP A 173 12.40 11.78 -6.40
C ASP A 173 13.09 10.40 -6.36
N PHE A 174 12.48 9.42 -7.02
CA PHE A 174 13.12 8.13 -7.30
C PHE A 174 14.34 8.29 -8.24
N HIS A 175 15.27 7.33 -8.21
CA HIS A 175 16.40 7.32 -9.14
C HIS A 175 15.93 7.18 -10.59
N GLN A 176 15.95 8.29 -11.34
CA GLN A 176 15.38 8.37 -12.69
C GLN A 176 16.01 7.39 -13.68
N ASP A 177 17.31 7.12 -13.56
CA ASP A 177 18.06 6.19 -14.42
C ASP A 177 17.75 4.70 -14.12
N LYS A 178 17.10 4.42 -12.99
CA LYS A 178 16.77 3.07 -12.52
C LYS A 178 15.27 2.83 -12.36
N THR A 179 14.43 3.80 -12.70
CA THR A 179 12.98 3.73 -12.50
C THR A 179 12.26 3.73 -13.84
N PHE A 180 11.47 2.69 -14.09
CA PHE A 180 10.58 2.61 -15.25
C PHE A 180 9.13 2.67 -14.79
N ILE A 181 8.46 3.78 -15.09
CA ILE A 181 7.04 3.99 -14.85
C ILE A 181 6.30 3.72 -16.17
N PHE A 182 5.26 2.90 -16.13
CA PHE A 182 4.48 2.63 -17.33
C PHE A 182 2.97 2.59 -17.04
N ARG A 183 2.19 3.06 -18.01
CA ARG A 183 0.73 2.90 -18.01
C ARG A 183 0.36 1.57 -18.64
N ASN A 184 -0.55 0.82 -18.01
CA ASN A 184 -0.93 -0.52 -18.45
C ASN A 184 -1.43 -0.54 -19.89
N LEU A 185 -2.43 0.29 -20.21
CA LEU A 185 -3.02 0.31 -21.55
C LEU A 185 -2.01 0.62 -22.65
N GLU A 186 -1.03 1.48 -22.35
CA GLU A 186 0.01 1.87 -23.29
C GLU A 186 1.07 0.76 -23.45
N TYR A 187 1.66 0.30 -22.35
CA TYR A 187 2.76 -0.65 -22.39
C TYR A 187 2.33 -2.02 -22.90
N MET A 188 1.09 -2.42 -22.62
CA MET A 188 0.49 -3.63 -23.19
C MET A 188 0.47 -3.61 -24.72
N GLY A 189 0.28 -2.44 -25.34
CA GLY A 189 0.31 -2.29 -26.79
C GLY A 189 1.73 -2.30 -27.39
N GLN A 190 2.76 -2.08 -26.57
CA GLN A 190 4.14 -1.86 -27.02
C GLN A 190 5.08 -3.05 -26.72
N SER A 191 4.84 -3.81 -25.65
CA SER A 191 5.76 -4.85 -25.19
C SER A 191 5.30 -6.26 -25.54
N ILE A 192 6.03 -6.90 -26.47
CA ILE A 192 5.88 -8.34 -26.78
C ILE A 192 6.14 -9.19 -25.53
N GLY A 193 7.16 -8.85 -24.74
CA GLY A 193 7.48 -9.58 -23.50
C GLY A 193 6.35 -9.55 -22.48
N PHE A 194 5.66 -8.40 -22.36
CA PHE A 194 4.47 -8.29 -21.52
C PHE A 194 3.34 -9.20 -22.03
N GLN A 195 3.03 -9.16 -23.33
CA GLN A 195 1.97 -9.97 -23.93
C GLN A 195 2.23 -11.48 -23.84
N GLU A 196 3.47 -11.92 -24.11
CA GLU A 196 3.84 -13.33 -23.98
C GLU A 196 3.78 -13.82 -22.53
N THR A 197 4.23 -12.99 -21.58
CA THR A 197 4.12 -13.28 -20.15
C THR A 197 2.66 -13.39 -19.72
N LEU A 198 1.82 -12.45 -20.16
CA LEU A 198 0.39 -12.43 -19.90
C LEU A 198 -0.31 -13.69 -20.43
N ALA A 199 0.02 -14.11 -21.66
CA ALA A 199 -0.53 -15.32 -22.27
C ALA A 199 -0.13 -16.59 -21.50
N ARG A 200 1.12 -16.66 -21.01
CA ARG A 200 1.60 -17.77 -20.18
C ARG A 200 0.84 -17.87 -18.86
N ILE A 201 0.62 -16.74 -18.19
CA ILE A 201 -0.11 -16.68 -16.91
C ILE A 201 -1.57 -17.10 -17.12
N LYS A 202 -2.27 -16.47 -18.08
CA LYS A 202 -3.68 -16.75 -18.38
C LYS A 202 -3.94 -18.23 -18.70
N LYS A 203 -2.97 -18.91 -19.32
CA LYS A 203 -3.08 -20.35 -19.64
C LYS A 203 -3.06 -21.26 -18.41
N GLN A 204 -2.50 -20.82 -17.27
CA GLN A 204 -2.41 -21.65 -16.05
C GLN A 204 -3.59 -21.50 -15.10
N ASP A 205 -4.41 -20.47 -15.31
CA ASP A 205 -5.53 -20.17 -14.43
C ASP A 205 -6.87 -20.62 -15.04
N THR A 206 -7.88 -20.78 -14.18
CA THR A 206 -9.24 -21.08 -14.60
C THR A 206 -10.19 -20.08 -13.99
N PHE A 207 -11.34 -19.86 -14.64
CA PHE A 207 -12.38 -18.98 -14.09
C PHE A 207 -12.78 -19.37 -12.65
N HIS A 208 -12.84 -20.67 -12.36
CA HIS A 208 -13.17 -21.16 -11.02
C HIS A 208 -12.15 -20.73 -9.95
N LYS A 209 -10.85 -20.84 -10.25
CA LYS A 209 -9.77 -20.40 -9.36
C LYS A 209 -9.81 -18.88 -9.17
N ASN A 210 -9.99 -18.13 -10.26
CA ASN A 210 -10.07 -16.67 -10.23
C ASN A 210 -11.25 -16.19 -9.35
N ARG A 211 -12.44 -16.79 -9.50
CA ARG A 211 -13.60 -16.57 -8.62
C ARG A 211 -13.31 -16.93 -7.16
N SER A 212 -12.58 -18.02 -6.91
CA SER A 212 -12.20 -18.40 -5.54
C SER A 212 -11.20 -17.45 -4.89
N HIS A 213 -10.33 -16.79 -5.68
CA HIS A 213 -9.33 -15.86 -5.16
C HIS A 213 -9.87 -14.45 -4.94
N PHE A 214 -10.63 -13.92 -5.91
CA PHE A 214 -11.04 -12.51 -5.94
C PHE A 214 -12.53 -12.30 -5.67
N GLY A 215 -13.32 -13.37 -5.55
CA GLY A 215 -14.75 -13.27 -5.24
C GLY A 215 -15.64 -12.79 -6.40
N PHE A 216 -15.13 -12.70 -7.63
CA PHE A 216 -15.93 -12.27 -8.78
C PHE A 216 -17.13 -13.17 -9.01
N SER A 217 -18.21 -12.57 -9.51
CA SER A 217 -19.44 -13.26 -9.86
C SER A 217 -19.69 -13.28 -11.36
N ASP A 218 -20.73 -14.02 -11.78
CA ASP A 218 -21.10 -14.12 -13.20
C ASP A 218 -21.69 -12.80 -13.74
N SER A 219 -21.93 -11.79 -12.88
CA SER A 219 -22.35 -10.44 -13.29
C SER A 219 -21.20 -9.46 -13.49
N ASP A 220 -19.98 -9.79 -13.07
CA ASP A 220 -18.81 -8.93 -13.29
C ASP A 220 -18.41 -8.90 -14.77
N CYS A 221 -17.92 -7.75 -15.25
CA CYS A 221 -17.48 -7.63 -16.63
C CYS A 221 -16.17 -8.40 -16.84
N MET A 222 -15.98 -8.95 -18.04
CA MET A 222 -14.78 -9.73 -18.40
C MET A 222 -13.47 -8.98 -18.14
N ALA A 223 -13.48 -7.65 -18.20
CA ALA A 223 -12.31 -6.84 -17.95
C ALA A 223 -11.83 -6.95 -16.48
N LYS A 224 -12.75 -6.94 -15.51
CA LYS A 224 -12.43 -7.18 -14.08
C LYS A 224 -11.83 -8.55 -13.84
N LEU A 225 -12.40 -9.59 -14.47
CA LEU A 225 -11.89 -10.97 -14.36
C LEU A 225 -10.45 -11.11 -14.88
N LEU A 226 -10.08 -10.32 -15.90
CA LEU A 226 -8.79 -10.41 -16.56
C LEU A 226 -7.72 -9.50 -15.93
N PHE A 227 -8.12 -8.48 -15.18
CA PHE A 227 -7.19 -7.53 -14.57
C PHE A 227 -6.16 -8.16 -13.63
N PRO A 228 -6.49 -9.16 -12.77
CA PRO A 228 -5.50 -9.79 -11.91
C PRO A 228 -4.25 -10.29 -12.63
N TYR A 229 -4.39 -10.74 -13.88
CA TYR A 229 -3.27 -11.18 -14.69
C TYR A 229 -2.40 -10.02 -15.15
N ASN A 230 -2.99 -8.86 -15.48
CA ASN A 230 -2.25 -7.66 -15.84
C ASN A 230 -1.41 -7.16 -14.65
N GLN A 231 -1.93 -7.26 -13.42
CA GLN A 231 -1.20 -6.96 -12.19
C GLN A 231 -0.09 -7.98 -11.89
N ALA A 232 -0.26 -9.25 -12.26
CA ALA A 232 0.76 -10.27 -12.02
C ALA A 232 1.95 -10.20 -12.98
N VAL A 233 1.76 -9.76 -14.23
CA VAL A 233 2.81 -9.77 -15.27
C VAL A 233 4.11 -9.06 -14.83
N PRO A 234 4.07 -7.86 -14.22
CA PRO A 234 5.30 -7.17 -13.81
C PRO A 234 6.12 -7.88 -12.73
N SER A 235 5.56 -8.90 -12.08
CA SER A 235 6.28 -9.78 -11.15
C SER A 235 7.35 -10.63 -11.83
N PHE A 236 7.36 -10.69 -13.17
CA PHE A 236 8.29 -11.49 -13.96
C PHE A 236 9.14 -10.61 -14.89
N SER A 237 10.47 -10.78 -14.81
CA SER A 237 11.43 -10.04 -15.63
C SER A 237 11.24 -10.21 -17.15
N SER A 238 10.61 -11.31 -17.58
CA SER A 238 10.24 -11.53 -18.99
C SER A 238 9.31 -10.45 -19.55
N ALA A 239 8.57 -9.74 -18.71
CA ALA A 239 7.71 -8.63 -19.12
C ALA A 239 8.49 -7.41 -19.65
N PHE A 240 9.76 -7.27 -19.25
CA PHE A 240 10.59 -6.10 -19.55
C PHE A 240 11.90 -6.49 -20.24
N PRO A 241 11.86 -7.04 -21.47
CA PRO A 241 13.05 -7.53 -22.16
C PRO A 241 14.08 -6.42 -22.44
N HIS A 242 13.63 -5.17 -22.58
CA HIS A 242 14.48 -4.00 -22.77
C HIS A 242 15.27 -3.61 -21.51
N ILE A 243 14.78 -3.95 -20.32
CA ILE A 243 15.46 -3.70 -19.03
C ILE A 243 16.32 -4.90 -18.65
N PHE A 244 15.75 -6.10 -18.70
CA PHE A 244 16.40 -7.33 -18.21
C PHE A 244 17.11 -8.13 -19.30
N LYS A 245 17.21 -7.60 -20.52
CA LYS A 245 17.94 -8.20 -21.66
C LYS A 245 17.47 -9.64 -21.96
N GLY A 246 16.16 -9.86 -21.85
CA GLY A 246 15.51 -11.16 -22.08
C GLY A 246 15.69 -12.20 -20.97
N LYS A 247 16.32 -11.85 -19.83
CA LYS A 247 16.40 -12.74 -18.66
C LYS A 247 15.02 -12.99 -18.05
N THR A 248 14.80 -14.21 -17.59
CA THR A 248 13.55 -14.65 -16.94
C THR A 248 13.75 -15.11 -15.50
N ASP A 249 14.99 -15.01 -15.01
CA ASP A 249 15.48 -15.50 -13.73
C ASP A 249 15.97 -14.37 -12.81
N VAL A 250 15.52 -13.13 -13.06
CA VAL A 250 15.77 -12.00 -12.15
C VAL A 250 14.72 -12.01 -11.04
N PRO A 251 15.10 -12.15 -9.76
CA PRO A 251 14.16 -12.11 -8.64
C PRO A 251 13.46 -10.75 -8.53
N CYS A 252 12.20 -10.79 -8.08
CA CYS A 252 11.35 -9.61 -7.89
C CYS A 252 10.99 -9.45 -6.41
N LEU A 253 11.11 -8.25 -5.86
CA LEU A 253 10.60 -7.86 -4.55
C LEU A 253 9.47 -6.85 -4.72
N ILE A 254 8.31 -7.11 -4.11
CA ILE A 254 7.11 -6.29 -4.20
C ILE A 254 6.74 -5.69 -2.84
N PRO A 255 7.00 -4.39 -2.62
CA PRO A 255 6.47 -3.64 -1.49
C PRO A 255 5.06 -3.15 -1.80
N CYS A 256 4.08 -3.56 -0.99
CA CYS A 256 2.67 -3.18 -1.19
C CYS A 256 1.89 -3.20 0.13
N GLY A 257 0.67 -2.67 0.12
CA GLY A 257 -0.29 -2.93 1.20
C GLY A 257 -0.71 -4.39 1.23
N ILE A 258 -1.03 -4.91 2.41
CA ILE A 258 -1.47 -6.32 2.57
C ILE A 258 -2.73 -6.64 1.75
N ASP A 259 -3.54 -5.65 1.40
CA ASP A 259 -4.72 -5.79 0.54
C ASP A 259 -4.38 -6.23 -0.89
N GLN A 260 -3.14 -6.05 -1.33
CA GLN A 260 -2.67 -6.47 -2.66
C GLN A 260 -2.17 -7.93 -2.71
N ASP A 261 -2.05 -8.62 -1.57
CA ASP A 261 -1.46 -9.98 -1.50
C ASP A 261 -2.21 -10.99 -2.38
N LEU A 262 -3.53 -10.85 -2.58
CA LEU A 262 -4.32 -11.77 -3.40
C LEU A 262 -3.81 -11.85 -4.85
N TYR A 263 -3.42 -10.72 -5.46
CA TYR A 263 -2.84 -10.70 -6.81
C TYR A 263 -1.54 -11.50 -6.88
N PHE A 264 -0.68 -11.32 -5.89
CA PHE A 264 0.66 -11.90 -5.91
C PHE A 264 0.70 -13.32 -5.38
N ARG A 265 -0.26 -13.71 -4.53
CA ARG A 265 -0.52 -15.11 -4.21
C ARG A 265 -0.87 -15.88 -5.48
N MET A 266 -1.78 -15.36 -6.31
CA MET A 266 -2.06 -15.94 -7.63
C MET A 266 -0.80 -15.96 -8.52
N ALA A 267 -0.03 -14.88 -8.58
CA ALA A 267 1.22 -14.86 -9.35
C ALA A 267 2.23 -15.94 -8.88
N ARG A 268 2.37 -16.14 -7.57
CA ARG A 268 3.24 -17.14 -6.94
C ARG A 268 2.79 -18.58 -7.20
N ASP A 269 1.48 -18.82 -7.30
CA ASP A 269 0.93 -20.14 -7.65
C ASP A 269 1.20 -20.51 -9.11
N VAL A 270 1.15 -19.51 -10.00
CA VAL A 270 1.40 -19.67 -11.43
C VAL A 270 2.89 -19.76 -11.78
N ALA A 271 3.76 -19.05 -11.06
CA ALA A 271 5.18 -18.91 -11.40
C ALA A 271 5.91 -20.26 -11.68
N PRO A 272 5.79 -21.31 -10.83
CA PRO A 272 6.46 -22.59 -11.08
C PRO A 272 5.96 -23.31 -12.34
N GLN A 273 4.67 -23.15 -12.67
CA GLN A 273 4.03 -23.80 -13.83
C GLN A 273 4.56 -23.22 -15.15
N ILE A 274 4.92 -21.92 -15.15
CA ILE A 274 5.52 -21.22 -16.28
C ILE A 274 7.06 -21.16 -16.21
N LYS A 275 7.67 -21.85 -15.24
CA LYS A 275 9.12 -21.92 -14.97
C LYS A 275 9.77 -20.55 -14.67
N PHE A 276 9.03 -19.67 -13.99
CA PHE A 276 9.55 -18.40 -13.49
C PHE A 276 9.74 -18.43 -11.98
N LEU A 277 10.51 -17.47 -11.47
CA LEU A 277 10.72 -17.30 -10.04
C LEU A 277 9.45 -16.74 -9.39
N LYS A 278 9.16 -17.21 -8.18
CA LYS A 278 8.09 -16.62 -7.36
C LYS A 278 8.50 -15.20 -6.94
N PRO A 279 7.64 -14.18 -7.08
CA PRO A 279 7.94 -12.88 -6.50
C PRO A 279 7.96 -12.96 -4.97
N SER A 280 8.88 -12.22 -4.36
CA SER A 280 8.94 -11.98 -2.92
C SER A 280 8.14 -10.74 -2.57
N LEU A 281 7.60 -10.66 -1.36
CA LEU A 281 6.71 -9.58 -0.93
C LEU A 281 7.10 -9.03 0.43
N MET A 282 6.85 -7.74 0.63
CA MET A 282 6.79 -7.09 1.94
C MET A 282 5.48 -6.31 2.02
N HIS A 283 4.68 -6.59 3.05
CA HIS A 283 3.36 -6.02 3.20
C HIS A 283 3.32 -4.94 4.28
N SER A 284 2.80 -3.77 3.94
CA SER A 284 2.46 -2.75 4.92
C SER A 284 1.08 -2.98 5.53
N LYS A 285 0.93 -2.47 6.75
CA LYS A 285 -0.38 -2.14 7.32
C LYS A 285 -1.09 -1.12 6.44
N LEU A 286 -2.41 -1.07 6.58
CA LEU A 286 -3.25 -0.10 5.91
C LEU A 286 -3.19 1.24 6.63
N PHE A 287 -3.03 2.31 5.87
CA PHE A 287 -3.02 3.66 6.43
C PHE A 287 -4.44 4.06 6.86
N PRO A 288 -4.64 4.47 8.12
CA PRO A 288 -5.99 4.64 8.67
C PRO A 288 -6.67 5.89 8.10
N ALA A 289 -7.99 5.81 7.91
CA ALA A 289 -8.82 6.96 7.55
C ALA A 289 -8.87 7.99 8.69
N LEU A 290 -9.17 9.25 8.37
CA LEU A 290 -9.30 10.31 9.37
C LEU A 290 -10.32 9.93 10.47
N GLN A 291 -11.45 9.32 10.12
CA GLN A 291 -12.51 8.96 11.07
C GLN A 291 -12.15 7.81 12.02
N GLY A 292 -11.01 7.14 11.81
CA GLY A 292 -10.57 6.03 12.66
C GLY A 292 -9.96 4.86 11.88
N ALA A 293 -9.32 3.96 12.61
CA ALA A 293 -8.64 2.78 12.06
C ALA A 293 -9.57 1.67 11.54
N LYS A 294 -10.89 1.88 11.60
CA LYS A 294 -11.91 0.92 11.11
C LYS A 294 -11.95 0.78 9.59
N ALA A 295 -11.45 1.79 8.88
CA ALA A 295 -11.40 1.84 7.43
C ALA A 295 -10.04 2.34 6.97
N LYS A 296 -9.62 1.90 5.78
CA LYS A 296 -8.47 2.48 5.09
C LYS A 296 -8.81 3.87 4.55
N MET A 297 -7.82 4.75 4.49
CA MET A 297 -7.96 6.01 3.77
C MET A 297 -8.34 5.73 2.31
N SER A 298 -9.37 6.42 1.81
CA SER A 298 -9.87 6.23 0.45
C SER A 298 -10.17 7.56 -0.22
N ALA A 299 -9.79 7.67 -1.49
CA ALA A 299 -10.13 8.82 -2.31
C ALA A 299 -11.65 8.96 -2.56
N SER A 300 -12.42 7.89 -2.37
CA SER A 300 -13.89 7.90 -2.54
C SER A 300 -14.61 8.71 -1.45
N ASP A 301 -14.01 8.92 -0.28
CA ASP A 301 -14.51 9.84 0.75
C ASP A 301 -13.51 10.99 0.96
N PRO A 302 -13.78 12.19 0.40
CA PRO A 302 -12.91 13.35 0.52
C PRO A 302 -12.64 13.82 1.95
N ASN A 303 -13.51 13.47 2.90
CA ASN A 303 -13.32 13.81 4.32
C ASN A 303 -12.51 12.74 5.06
N SER A 304 -12.30 11.56 4.47
CA SER A 304 -11.49 10.48 5.06
C SER A 304 -10.00 10.61 4.78
N ALA A 305 -9.64 11.38 3.75
CA ALA A 305 -8.30 11.45 3.20
C ALA A 305 -7.67 12.83 3.29
N ILE A 306 -6.35 12.85 3.44
CA ILE A 306 -5.50 14.04 3.22
C ILE A 306 -4.82 13.84 1.87
N PHE A 307 -5.18 14.67 0.89
CA PHE A 307 -4.65 14.61 -0.47
C PHE A 307 -3.33 15.37 -0.57
N LEU A 308 -2.48 14.97 -1.51
CA LEU A 308 -1.20 15.66 -1.77
C LEU A 308 -1.39 17.09 -2.30
N THR A 309 -2.59 17.40 -2.79
CA THR A 309 -2.98 18.73 -3.28
C THR A 309 -3.70 19.58 -2.23
N ASP A 310 -3.92 19.06 -1.01
CA ASP A 310 -4.52 19.86 0.06
C ASP A 310 -3.55 20.97 0.51
N THR A 311 -4.07 22.21 0.59
CA THR A 311 -3.33 23.32 1.20
C THR A 311 -3.16 23.12 2.70
N GLU A 312 -2.19 23.79 3.30
CA GLU A 312 -1.95 23.83 4.76
C GLU A 312 -3.26 24.04 5.57
N LYS A 313 -4.09 24.99 5.11
CA LYS A 313 -5.39 25.29 5.73
C LYS A 313 -6.39 24.14 5.61
N GLN A 314 -6.39 23.41 4.49
CA GLN A 314 -7.25 22.23 4.30
C GLN A 314 -6.79 21.09 5.20
N ILE A 315 -5.48 20.81 5.26
CA ILE A 315 -4.90 19.78 6.14
C ILE A 315 -5.26 20.06 7.59
N LYS A 316 -5.00 21.27 8.08
CA LYS A 316 -5.33 21.70 9.45
C LYS A 316 -6.82 21.52 9.75
N LYS A 317 -7.68 21.95 8.82
CA LYS A 317 -9.13 21.80 8.97
C LYS A 317 -9.55 20.33 9.01
N LYS A 318 -8.97 19.48 8.16
CA LYS A 318 -9.31 18.05 8.08
C LYS A 318 -8.91 17.32 9.36
N ILE A 319 -7.69 17.54 9.84
CA ILE A 319 -7.25 16.93 11.10
C ILE A 319 -8.12 17.39 12.26
N ASN A 320 -8.26 18.71 12.47
CA ASN A 320 -9.00 19.21 13.64
C ASN A 320 -10.48 18.85 13.64
N LYS A 321 -11.09 18.67 12.46
CA LYS A 321 -12.54 18.42 12.35
C LYS A 321 -12.88 16.95 12.19
N TYR A 322 -12.05 16.15 11.53
CA TYR A 322 -12.39 14.80 11.11
C TYR A 322 -11.47 13.72 11.69
N ALA A 323 -10.26 14.06 12.15
CA ALA A 323 -9.38 13.06 12.76
C ALA A 323 -9.97 12.57 14.09
N TYR A 324 -10.15 11.26 14.21
CA TYR A 324 -10.61 10.66 15.45
C TYR A 324 -9.54 10.83 16.54
N SER A 325 -9.94 11.42 17.66
CA SER A 325 -9.07 11.63 18.81
C SER A 325 -9.20 10.49 19.81
N GLY A 326 -8.06 10.00 20.29
CA GLY A 326 -7.98 9.11 21.45
C GLY A 326 -8.02 9.86 22.79
N GLY A 327 -8.28 11.18 22.76
CA GLY A 327 -8.44 12.01 23.94
C GLY A 327 -9.73 11.73 24.74
N ARG A 328 -9.96 12.52 25.78
CA ARG A 328 -11.20 12.46 26.58
C ARG A 328 -12.09 13.65 26.27
N ASP A 329 -13.39 13.49 26.49
CA ASP A 329 -14.40 14.50 26.15
C ASP A 329 -14.20 15.83 26.88
N THR A 330 -13.66 15.79 28.09
CA THR A 330 -13.49 16.98 28.94
C THR A 330 -12.06 17.22 29.36
N VAL A 331 -11.81 18.49 29.74
CA VAL A 331 -10.44 18.90 29.99
C VAL A 331 -9.80 18.13 31.15
N LYS A 332 -10.63 18.04 32.19
CA LYS A 332 -10.29 17.42 33.46
C LYS A 332 -10.07 15.91 33.31
N GLU A 333 -10.92 15.22 32.56
CA GLU A 333 -10.80 13.76 32.41
C GLU A 333 -9.51 13.37 31.66
N HIS A 334 -9.11 14.15 30.66
CA HIS A 334 -7.89 13.87 29.91
C HIS A 334 -6.64 14.11 30.77
N GLN A 335 -6.63 15.14 31.63
CA GLN A 335 -5.52 15.36 32.57
C GLN A 335 -5.42 14.22 33.61
N GLU A 336 -6.56 13.69 34.06
CA GLU A 336 -6.60 12.62 35.05
C GLU A 336 -6.24 11.24 34.45
N LYS A 337 -6.77 10.92 33.25
CA LYS A 337 -6.70 9.58 32.65
C LYS A 337 -5.75 9.46 31.46
N GLY A 338 -5.31 10.57 30.88
CA GLY A 338 -4.55 10.62 29.62
C GLY A 338 -5.39 10.27 28.38
N GLY A 339 -4.72 10.32 27.22
CA GLY A 339 -5.24 9.84 25.94
C GLY A 339 -4.81 8.41 25.62
N ASP A 340 -5.52 7.78 24.68
CA ASP A 340 -5.20 6.47 24.13
C ASP A 340 -4.59 6.61 22.72
N CYS A 341 -3.26 6.60 22.66
CA CYS A 341 -2.48 6.64 21.41
C CYS A 341 -2.76 5.46 20.48
N SER A 342 -3.35 4.34 20.96
CA SER A 342 -3.65 3.19 20.11
C SER A 342 -4.83 3.42 19.18
N VAL A 343 -5.66 4.44 19.45
CA VAL A 343 -6.82 4.81 18.62
C VAL A 343 -6.75 6.23 18.08
N ASP A 344 -5.84 7.07 18.58
CA ASP A 344 -5.67 8.46 18.16
C ASP A 344 -5.06 8.56 16.76
N ILE A 345 -5.81 9.09 15.79
CA ILE A 345 -5.40 9.12 14.38
C ILE A 345 -4.22 10.06 14.11
N PRO A 346 -4.16 11.28 14.70
CA PRO A 346 -2.96 12.12 14.59
C PRO A 346 -1.71 11.41 15.10
N PHE A 347 -1.77 10.77 16.27
CA PHE A 347 -0.64 9.99 16.79
C PHE A 347 -0.30 8.82 15.87
N GLN A 348 -1.31 8.08 15.37
CA GLN A 348 -1.06 7.00 14.41
C GLN A 348 -0.33 7.52 13.17
N TYR A 349 -0.70 8.68 12.60
CA TYR A 349 0.01 9.26 11.44
C TYR A 349 1.46 9.60 11.76
N LEU A 350 1.76 10.11 12.96
CA LEU A 350 3.14 10.36 13.40
C LEU A 350 3.98 9.07 13.38
N THR A 351 3.40 7.91 13.69
CA THR A 351 4.14 6.64 13.61
C THR A 351 4.62 6.28 12.21
N TYR A 352 4.03 6.87 11.16
CA TYR A 352 4.46 6.69 9.76
C TYR A 352 5.47 7.73 9.30
N PHE A 353 5.32 9.00 9.72
CA PHE A 353 6.06 10.13 9.13
C PHE A 353 7.15 10.73 10.04
N GLU A 354 7.06 10.59 11.36
CA GLU A 354 8.13 11.04 12.27
C GLU A 354 9.34 10.13 12.09
N GLU A 355 10.54 10.65 11.84
CA GLU A 355 11.73 9.81 11.65
C GLU A 355 12.43 9.46 12.97
N ASN A 356 12.25 10.26 14.01
CA ASN A 356 12.94 10.10 15.29
C ASN A 356 12.08 9.35 16.32
N ASP A 357 12.53 8.16 16.72
CA ASP A 357 11.81 7.31 17.68
C ASP A 357 11.77 7.91 19.10
N GLU A 358 12.82 8.63 19.53
CA GLU A 358 12.82 9.32 20.82
C GLU A 358 11.79 10.46 20.85
N GLN A 359 11.65 11.17 19.72
CA GLN A 359 10.65 12.23 19.59
C GLN A 359 9.24 11.66 19.62
N LEU A 360 8.98 10.59 18.86
CA LEU A 360 7.71 9.89 18.88
C LEU A 360 7.36 9.38 20.29
N GLU A 361 8.34 8.85 21.01
CA GLU A 361 8.15 8.39 22.39
C GLU A 361 7.89 9.54 23.36
N LYS A 362 8.57 10.68 23.22
CA LYS A 362 8.27 11.89 24.00
C LYS A 362 6.82 12.32 23.77
N ILE A 363 6.36 12.35 22.52
CA ILE A 363 4.97 12.68 22.17
C ILE A 363 3.99 11.67 22.81
N ARG A 364 4.30 10.37 22.80
CA ARG A 364 3.48 9.33 23.44
C ARG A 364 3.38 9.51 24.95
N GLN A 365 4.48 9.93 25.60
CA GLN A 365 4.56 10.11 27.05
C GLN A 365 3.96 11.41 27.54
N LEU A 366 3.92 12.45 26.70
CA LEU A 366 3.18 13.67 26.94
C LEU A 366 1.69 13.28 27.04
N LYS A 367 1.21 12.98 28.26
CA LYS A 367 -0.21 12.90 28.61
C LYS A 367 -0.81 14.30 28.46
N LEU A 368 -1.01 14.73 27.21
CA LEU A 368 -1.29 16.13 26.89
C LEU A 368 -2.54 16.61 27.65
N PRO A 369 -2.56 17.85 28.16
CA PRO A 369 -3.79 18.46 28.62
C PRO A 369 -4.68 18.82 27.41
N PRO A 370 -5.99 18.79 27.56
CA PRO A 370 -6.93 18.96 26.45
C PRO A 370 -7.06 20.42 26.04
N GLY A 371 -7.12 20.61 24.73
CA GLY A 371 -6.77 21.85 24.03
C GLY A 371 -5.42 21.76 23.30
N TYR A 372 -4.57 20.76 23.61
CA TYR A 372 -3.26 20.53 22.97
C TYR A 372 -3.21 19.32 22.01
N LEU A 373 -4.37 18.77 21.64
CA LEU A 373 -4.52 17.77 20.55
C LEU A 373 -5.31 18.33 19.34
N CYS A 374 -5.40 19.65 19.23
CA CYS A 374 -5.12 20.27 17.93
C CYS A 374 -3.60 20.40 17.92
N PHE A 375 -2.90 19.95 16.88
CA PHE A 375 -1.43 20.11 16.72
C PHE A 375 -0.87 21.28 17.53
N ALA A 376 -0.11 21.03 18.60
CA ALA A 376 0.45 22.12 19.40
C ALA A 376 1.61 21.66 20.31
N GLY A 377 2.76 21.38 19.73
CA GLY A 377 3.84 22.34 19.92
C GLY A 377 3.93 23.13 18.62
N ASP A 378 4.24 24.43 18.66
CA ASP A 378 4.66 25.13 17.44
C ASP A 378 5.74 24.30 16.73
N ASP A 379 6.59 23.57 17.46
CA ASP A 379 7.57 22.66 16.87
C ASP A 379 6.99 21.39 16.22
N THR A 380 5.90 20.78 16.69
CA THR A 380 5.37 19.50 16.12
C THR A 380 4.39 19.74 14.98
N GLU A 381 3.59 20.81 15.08
CA GLU A 381 2.82 21.35 13.96
C GLU A 381 3.80 21.80 12.88
N GLN A 382 4.80 22.61 13.23
CA GLN A 382 5.86 23.02 12.32
C GLN A 382 6.71 21.84 11.87
N GLN A 383 6.90 20.74 12.58
CA GLN A 383 7.63 19.55 12.08
C GLN A 383 6.81 18.69 11.11
N PHE A 384 5.53 18.45 11.39
CA PHE A 384 4.64 17.81 10.43
C PHE A 384 4.46 18.71 9.20
N PHE A 385 4.29 20.02 9.40
CA PHE A 385 4.28 20.99 8.32
C PHE A 385 5.66 21.24 7.71
N ASP A 386 6.79 21.04 8.39
CA ASP A 386 8.14 21.19 7.83
C ASP A 386 8.49 19.97 7.01
N HIS A 387 8.03 18.79 7.43
CA HIS A 387 8.06 17.58 6.62
C HIS A 387 7.12 17.71 5.40
N LEU A 388 5.92 18.28 5.57
CA LEU A 388 5.04 18.67 4.46
C LEU A 388 5.54 19.92 3.68
N LYS A 389 6.47 20.73 4.21
CA LYS A 389 7.12 21.87 3.51
C LYS A 389 8.40 21.43 2.81
N CYS A 390 9.06 20.36 3.26
CA CYS A 390 9.89 19.55 2.37
C CYS A 390 9.02 19.00 1.22
N GLN A 391 7.73 18.75 1.44
CA GLN A 391 6.77 18.60 0.33
C GLN A 391 6.28 19.94 -0.29
N GLU A 392 6.60 21.12 0.22
CA GLU A 392 6.46 22.37 -0.55
C GLU A 392 7.51 22.47 -1.65
N GLU A 393 8.67 21.78 -1.56
CA GLU A 393 9.52 21.51 -2.72
C GLU A 393 8.76 20.67 -3.77
N PHE A 394 7.88 19.76 -3.34
CA PHE A 394 6.91 19.01 -4.17
C PHE A 394 5.88 19.94 -4.84
N ASN A 395 5.32 20.92 -4.12
CA ASN A 395 4.47 21.97 -4.71
C ASN A 395 5.25 22.94 -5.61
N HIS A 396 6.55 23.10 -5.38
CA HIS A 396 7.43 23.86 -6.28
C HIS A 396 7.65 23.12 -7.62
N ILE A 397 7.54 21.79 -7.62
CA ILE A 397 7.61 20.95 -8.83
C ILE A 397 6.28 20.99 -9.61
N SER A 398 5.12 21.11 -8.95
CA SER A 398 3.86 21.37 -9.67
C SER A 398 3.93 22.68 -10.45
N ARG A 399 4.62 23.71 -9.92
CA ARG A 399 4.94 24.95 -10.65
C ARG A 399 5.98 24.76 -11.77
N PHE A 400 6.87 23.76 -11.70
CA PHE A 400 7.79 23.43 -12.80
C PHE A 400 7.09 22.69 -13.95
N THR A 401 6.03 21.91 -13.68
CA THR A 401 5.23 21.27 -14.75
C THR A 401 4.40 22.23 -15.58
N CYS A 402 4.13 23.46 -15.10
CA CYS A 402 3.49 24.51 -15.91
C CYS A 402 4.43 25.18 -16.92
N LYS A 403 5.75 24.89 -16.93
CA LYS A 403 6.70 25.52 -17.88
C LYS A 403 7.27 24.60 -18.95
N ASN A 404 7.06 23.29 -18.89
CA ASN A 404 7.50 22.37 -19.94
C ASN A 404 6.34 21.50 -20.42
N SER A 405 5.40 22.14 -21.10
CA SER A 405 4.39 21.51 -21.96
C SER A 405 5.06 20.97 -23.24
N ASN A 406 5.89 19.95 -23.11
CA ASN A 406 6.41 19.08 -24.19
C ASN A 406 7.08 17.86 -23.54
N PHE A 407 6.27 16.92 -23.05
CA PHE A 407 6.65 15.52 -22.87
C PHE A 407 5.53 14.65 -23.43
#